data_AF-A0A6J7VSX6-F1
#
_entry.id   AF-A0A6J7VSX6-F1
#
_cell.length_a   1.000
_cell.length_b   1.000
_cell.length_c   1.000
_cell.angle_alpha   90.00
_cell.angle_beta   90.00
_cell.angle_gamma   90.00
#
_symmetry.space_group_name_H-M   'P 1'
#
loop_
_entity.id
_entity.type
_entity.pdbx_description
1 polymer ?
#
loop_
_entity_poly.entity_id
_entity_poly.type
_entity_poly.pdbx_seq_one_letter_code
_entity_poly.pdbx_strand_id
1 'polypeptide(L)' 'MNRLITKLVIAEISLRERLTSAHKDFYARLRDERGDVPGWVLVVLMTTGLVTAIWTIAAPRLSAILKNSLDAMNGIR' A
#
# COMPACT_ATOMS: atom_id res chain seq x y z
N MET A 1 44.24 26.46 8.04
CA MET A 1 42.88 25.87 7.95
C MET A 1 42.76 25.13 6.64
N ASN A 2 42.60 23.81 6.69
CA ASN A 2 42.91 22.93 5.56
C ASN A 2 41.80 22.97 4.50
N ARG A 3 42.09 23.45 3.27
CA ARG A 3 41.09 23.64 2.20
C ARG A 3 40.33 22.36 1.82
N LEU A 4 40.90 21.19 2.14
CA LEU A 4 40.28 19.88 1.95
C LEU A 4 39.06 19.67 2.85
N ILE A 5 39.14 20.12 4.11
CA ILE A 5 38.04 20.01 5.08
C ILE A 5 36.87 20.88 4.62
N THR A 6 37.14 22.10 4.15
CA THR A 6 36.12 23.00 3.60
C THR A 6 35.41 22.39 2.40
N LYS A 7 36.13 21.73 1.49
CA LYS A 7 35.53 21.07 0.33
C LYS A 7 34.66 19.86 0.71
N LEU A 8 35.10 19.06 1.68
CA LEU A 8 34.34 17.90 2.18
C LEU A 8 33.04 18.32 2.85
N VAL A 9 33.08 19.37 3.69
CA VAL A 9 31.89 19.91 4.36
C VAL A 9 30.88 20.44 3.34
N ILE A 10 31.32 21.18 2.32
CA ILE A 10 30.44 21.69 1.28
C ILE A 10 29.84 20.56 0.43
N ALA A 11 30.63 19.53 0.12
CA ALA A 11 30.15 18.36 -0.61
C ALA A 11 29.06 17.62 0.17
N GLU A 12 29.26 17.42 1.48
CA GLU A 12 28.28 16.78 2.36
C GLU A 12 26.97 17.58 2.45
N ILE A 13 27.06 18.91 2.58
CA ILE A 13 25.88 19.80 2.62
C ILE A 13 25.09 19.69 1.31
N SER A 14 25.78 19.75 0.16
CA SER A 14 25.13 19.66 -1.14
C SER A 14 24.45 18.30 -1.40
N LEU A 15 25.01 17.22 -0.84
CA LEU A 15 24.44 15.87 -0.94
C LEU A 15 23.15 15.75 -0.09
N ARG A 16 23.16 16.32 1.12
CA ARG A 16 22.00 16.34 2.02
C ARG A 16 20.83 17.15 1.44
N GLU A 17 21.11 18.28 0.81
CA GLU A 17 20.09 19.11 0.15
C GLU A 17 19.41 18.39 -1.02
N ARG A 18 20.21 17.66 -1.83
CA ARG A 18 19.70 16.85 -2.95
C ARG A 18 18.80 15.71 -2.48
N LEU A 19 19.19 15.00 -1.42
CA LEU A 19 18.40 13.90 -0.85
C LEU A 19 17.06 14.40 -0.29
N THR A 20 17.06 15.54 0.39
CA THR A 20 15.84 16.11 1.00
C THR A 20 14.86 16.61 -0.06
N SER A 21 15.37 17.19 -1.14
CA SER A 21 14.55 17.71 -2.24
C SER A 21 13.87 16.58 -3.03
N ALA A 22 14.60 15.49 -3.32
CA ALA A 22 14.04 14.33 -4.01
C ALA A 22 12.84 13.70 -3.27
N HIS A 23 12.91 13.66 -1.93
CA HIS A 23 11.81 13.17 -1.10
C HIS A 23 10.60 14.11 -1.12
N LYS A 24 10.86 15.42 -1.12
CA LYS A 24 9.82 16.45 -1.16
C LYS A 24 9.06 16.45 -2.48
N ASP A 25 9.74 16.21 -3.61
CA ASP A 25 9.11 16.14 -4.93
C ASP A 25 8.24 14.89 -5.10
N PHE A 26 8.67 13.76 -4.55
CA PHE A 26 7.86 12.54 -4.50
C PHE A 26 6.56 12.75 -3.71
N TYR A 27 6.68 13.33 -2.51
CA TYR A 27 5.50 13.70 -1.70
C TYR A 27 4.68 14.83 -2.31
N ALA A 28 5.28 15.77 -3.05
CA ALA A 28 4.57 16.85 -3.72
C ALA A 28 3.74 16.30 -4.88
N ARG A 29 4.28 15.38 -5.69
CA ARG A 29 3.50 14.66 -6.73
C ARG A 29 2.36 13.83 -6.12
N LEU A 30 2.56 13.25 -4.95
CA LEU A 30 1.49 12.58 -4.19
C LEU A 30 0.47 13.55 -3.56
N ARG A 31 0.82 14.84 -3.41
CA ARG A 31 0.01 15.87 -2.77
C ARG A 31 -0.60 16.86 -3.78
N ASP A 32 -0.25 16.77 -5.06
CA ASP A 32 -0.71 17.66 -6.13
C ASP A 32 -2.19 17.42 -6.49
N GLU A 33 -2.76 16.30 -6.03
CA GLU A 33 -4.17 15.96 -6.20
C GLU A 33 -5.04 16.47 -5.04
N ARG A 34 -4.95 17.76 -4.68
CA ARG A 34 -5.89 18.38 -3.71
C ARG A 34 -7.30 18.59 -4.30
N GLY A 35 -7.80 17.61 -5.04
CA GLY A 35 -9.11 17.62 -5.70
C GLY A 35 -9.50 16.29 -6.32
N ASP A 36 -8.53 15.45 -6.71
CA ASP A 36 -8.74 14.12 -7.26
C ASP A 36 -8.25 13.04 -6.29
N VAL A 37 -8.93 11.89 -6.28
CA VAL A 37 -8.68 10.78 -5.35
C VAL A 37 -7.28 10.20 -5.62
N PRO A 38 -6.41 10.05 -4.60
CA PRO A 38 -5.05 9.56 -4.80
C PRO A 38 -5.01 8.26 -5.60
N GLY A 39 -4.14 8.16 -6.61
CA GLY A 39 -4.07 6.98 -7.48
C GLY A 39 -3.94 5.63 -6.77
N TRP A 40 -3.31 5.59 -5.59
CA TRP A 40 -3.23 4.36 -4.76
C TRP A 40 -4.59 3.93 -4.21
N VAL A 41 -5.46 4.89 -3.85
CA VAL A 41 -6.82 4.63 -3.36
C VAL A 41 -7.67 4.04 -4.47
N LEU A 42 -7.52 4.54 -5.70
CA LEU A 42 -8.28 4.04 -6.85
C LEU A 42 -8.00 2.55 -7.11
N VAL A 43 -6.73 2.13 -7.02
CA VAL A 43 -6.34 0.71 -7.17
C VAL A 43 -6.92 -0.14 -6.04
N VAL A 44 -6.88 0.35 -4.80
CA VAL A 44 -7.46 -0.36 -3.65
C VAL A 44 -8.98 -0.48 -3.79
N LEU A 45 -9.68 0.56 -4.25
CA LEU A 45 -11.13 0.54 -4.47
C LEU A 45 -11.54 -0.44 -5.58
N MET A 46 -10.81 -0.45 -6.71
CA MET A 46 -11.06 -1.38 -7.81
C MET A 46 -10.93 -2.84 -7.37
N THR A 47 -9.84 -3.15 -6.66
CA THR A 47 -9.55 -4.51 -6.18
C THR A 47 -10.49 -4.93 -5.08
N THR A 48 -10.75 -4.05 -4.11
CA THR A 48 -11.70 -4.31 -3.02
C THR A 48 -13.10 -4.54 -3.57
N GLY A 49 -13.56 -3.75 -4.54
CA GLY A 49 -14.85 -3.93 -5.19
C GLY A 49 -14.98 -5.30 -5.87
N LEU A 50 -13.95 -5.73 -6.59
CA LEU A 50 -13.92 -7.05 -7.23
C LEU A 50 -13.93 -8.18 -6.20
N VAL A 51 -13.10 -8.09 -5.16
CA VAL A 51 -13.04 -9.10 -4.10
C VAL A 51 -14.38 -9.22 -3.37
N THR A 52 -14.99 -8.09 -3.01
CA THR A 52 -16.32 -8.07 -2.38
C THR A 52 -17.39 -8.66 -3.30
N ALA A 53 -17.37 -8.34 -4.60
CA ALA A 53 -18.32 -8.90 -5.57
C ALA A 53 -18.21 -10.43 -5.63
N ILE A 54 -17.00 -10.98 -5.74
CA ILE A 54 -16.78 -12.43 -5.74
C ILE A 54 -17.21 -13.06 -4.41
N TRP A 55 -16.88 -12.41 -3.29
CA TRP A 55 -17.19 -12.89 -1.95
C TRP A 55 -18.68 -13.13 -1.74
N THR A 56 -19.55 -12.23 -2.23
CA THR A 56 -21.02 -12.36 -2.07
C THR A 56 -21.56 -13.67 -2.63
N ILE A 57 -20.92 -14.21 -3.67
CA ILE A 57 -21.30 -15.45 -4.33
C ILE A 57 -20.59 -16.65 -3.70
N ALA A 58 -19.36 -16.46 -3.20
CA ALA A 58 -18.54 -17.51 -2.61
C ALA A 58 -18.96 -17.87 -1.18
N ALA A 59 -19.32 -16.89 -0.35
CA ALA A 59 -19.66 -17.06 1.06
C ALA A 59 -20.72 -18.15 1.33
N PRO A 60 -21.91 -18.15 0.68
CA PRO A 60 -22.93 -19.17 0.97
C PRO A 60 -22.47 -20.58 0.58
N ARG A 61 -21.64 -20.73 -0.46
CA ARG A 61 -21.11 -22.03 -0.89
C ARG A 61 -20.09 -22.58 0.09
N LEU A 62 -19.19 -21.72 0.59
CA LEU A 62 -18.23 -22.11 1.63
C LEU A 62 -18.95 -22.53 2.92
N SER A 63 -19.96 -21.77 3.34
CA SER A 63 -20.76 -22.12 4.53
C SER A 63 -21.50 -23.45 4.36
N ALA A 64 -22.05 -23.73 3.17
CA ALA A 64 -22.71 -25.00 2.90
C ALA A 64 -21.74 -26.18 2.96
N ILE A 65 -20.55 -26.07 2.35
CA ILE A 65 -19.53 -27.11 2.41
C ILE A 65 -19.09 -27.33 3.86
N LEU A 66 -18.79 -26.26 4.60
CA LEU A 66 -18.39 -26.34 6.00
C LEU A 66 -19.46 -27.01 6.86
N LYS A 67 -20.73 -26.62 6.70
CA LYS A 67 -21.85 -27.23 7.44
C LYS A 67 -21.96 -28.72 7.13
N ASN A 68 -21.92 -29.10 5.85
CA ASN A 68 -21.99 -30.50 5.44
C ASN A 68 -20.84 -31.33 6.04
N SER A 69 -19.62 -30.79 6.07
CA SER A 69 -18.48 -31.45 6.71
C SER A 69 -18.64 -31.61 8.23
N LEU A 70 -19.15 -30.58 8.92
CA LEU A 70 -19.40 -30.64 10.36
C LEU A 70 -20.51 -31.64 10.72
N ASP A 71 -21.60 -31.65 9.97
CA ASP A 71 -22.72 -32.59 10.16
C ASP A 71 -22.26 -34.04 9.92
N ALA A 72 -21.44 -34.28 8.88
CA ALA A 72 -20.85 -35.59 8.60
C ALA A 72 -19.94 -36.08 9.74
N MET A 73 -19.19 -35.18 10.39
CA MET A 73 -18.35 -35.54 11.55
C MET A 73 -19.17 -35.82 12.81
N ASN A 74 -20.23 -35.04 13.06
CA ASN A 74 -21.11 -35.22 14.22
C ASN A 74 -22.00 -36.47 14.11
N GLY A 75 -22.30 -36.94 12.90
CA GLY A 75 -23.05 -38.17 12.64
C GLY A 75 -22.26 -39.47 12.85
N ILE A 76 -20.95 -39.41 13.09
CA ILE A 76 -20.08 -40.60 13.30
C ILE A 76 -20.02 -40.96 14.81
N ARG A 77 -21.12 -40.81 15.57
CA ARG A 77 -21.21 -41.28 16.96
C ARG A 77 -22.41 -42.15 17.21
#